data_AF-A0A7J3I6Q7-F1
#
_entry.id   AF-A0A7J3I6Q7-F1
#
_cell.length_a   1.000
_cell.length_b   1.000
_cell.length_c   1.000
_cell.angle_alpha   90.00
_cell.angle_beta   90.00
_cell.angle_gamma   90.00
#
_symmetry.space_group_name_H-M   'P 1'
#
loop_
_entity.id
_entity.type
_entity.pdbx_description
1 polymer ?
#
loop_
_entity_poly.entity_id
_entity_poly.type
_entity_poly.pdbx_seq_one_letter_code
_entity_poly.pdbx_strand_id
1 'polypeptide(L)' 'GYRLGLDPIAYLENNDSYTYFSKINRAIITGYTGTNVNDVFLALIR' A
#
# COMPACT_ATOMS: atom_id res chain seq x y z
N GLY A 1 -8.94 -4.36 -5.81
CA GLY A 1 -9.45 -5.24 -4.75
C GLY A 1 -10.61 -6.09 -5.22
N TYR A 2 -11.78 -5.47 -5.45
CA TYR A 2 -13.04 -6.20 -5.63
C TYR A 2 -13.04 -7.29 -6.72
N ARG A 3 -12.44 -7.05 -7.90
CA ARG A 3 -12.32 -8.09 -8.95
C ARG A 3 -11.48 -9.31 -8.55
N LEU A 4 -10.68 -9.19 -7.49
CA LEU A 4 -9.88 -10.25 -6.88
C LEU A 4 -10.51 -10.75 -5.56
N GLY A 5 -11.74 -10.36 -5.25
CA GLY A 5 -12.43 -10.74 -4.01
C GLY A 5 -11.90 -10.04 -2.75
N LEU A 6 -11.16 -8.94 -2.89
CA LEU A 6 -10.58 -8.20 -1.77
C LEU A 6 -11.38 -6.92 -1.50
N ASP A 7 -12.03 -6.84 -0.34
CA ASP A 7 -12.73 -5.64 0.10
C ASP A 7 -11.78 -4.66 0.82
N PRO A 8 -11.37 -3.54 0.19
CA PRO A 8 -10.47 -2.57 0.81
C PRO A 8 -10.97 -2.03 2.16
N ILE A 9 -12.28 -1.92 2.38
CA ILE A 9 -12.80 -1.37 3.64
C ILE A 9 -12.57 -2.35 4.79
N ALA A 10 -12.92 -3.62 4.62
CA ALA A 10 -12.63 -4.65 5.61
C ALA A 10 -11.13 -4.75 5.97
N TYR A 11 -10.23 -4.65 4.98
CA TYR A 11 -8.78 -4.64 5.25
C TYR A 11 -8.33 -3.37 5.97
N LEU A 12 -8.91 -2.20 5.66
CA LEU A 12 -8.59 -0.94 6.34
C LEU A 12 -9.07 -0.96 7.80
N GLU A 13 -10.30 -1.38 8.06
CA GLU A 13 -10.88 -1.50 9.41
C GLU A 13 -10.08 -2.48 10.28
N ASN A 14 -9.52 -3.52 9.67
CA ASN A 14 -8.67 -4.49 10.34
C ASN A 14 -7.19 -4.06 10.44
N ASN A 15 -6.83 -2.83 10.02
CA ASN A 15 -5.44 -2.33 9.97
C ASN A 15 -4.47 -3.23 9.15
N ASP A 16 -4.98 -3.94 8.14
CA ASP A 16 -4.22 -4.89 7.31
C ASP A 16 -4.02 -4.37 5.86
N SER A 17 -3.58 -3.12 5.74
CA SER A 17 -3.33 -2.50 4.44
C SER A 17 -2.21 -3.20 3.66
N TYR A 18 -1.20 -3.72 4.34
CA TYR A 18 -0.07 -4.42 3.74
C TYR A 18 -0.51 -5.64 2.92
N THR A 19 -1.35 -6.51 3.48
CA THR A 19 -1.84 -7.70 2.77
C THR A 19 -2.67 -7.30 1.55
N TYR A 20 -3.53 -6.28 1.66
CA TYR A 20 -4.34 -5.80 0.55
C TYR A 20 -3.47 -5.31 -0.63
N PHE A 21 -2.54 -4.39 -0.37
CA PHE A 21 -1.68 -3.82 -1.43
C PHE A 21 -0.70 -4.83 -2.02
N SER A 22 -0.23 -5.80 -1.21
CA SER A 22 0.62 -6.90 -1.69
C SER A 22 -0.13 -7.83 -2.65
N LYS A 23 -1.36 -8.24 -2.30
CA LYS A 23 -2.17 -9.13 -3.16
C LYS A 23 -2.57 -8.51 -4.50
N ILE A 24 -2.67 -7.18 -4.59
CA ILE A 24 -2.97 -6.49 -5.85
C ILE A 24 -1.71 -6.01 -6.59
N ASN A 25 -0.52 -6.37 -6.11
CA ASN A 25 0.79 -5.97 -6.65
C ASN A 25 0.95 -4.44 -6.76
N ARG A 26 0.59 -3.71 -5.70
CA ARG A 26 0.69 -2.24 -5.60
C ARG A 26 1.47 -1.76 -4.38
N ALA A 27 1.99 -2.67 -3.56
CA ALA A 27 2.94 -2.29 -2.52
C ALA A 27 4.25 -1.80 -3.16
N ILE A 28 4.76 -0.66 -2.70
CA ILE A 28 6.05 -0.14 -3.12
C ILE A 28 7.10 -0.73 -2.18
N ILE A 29 8.01 -1.56 -2.71
CA ILE A 29 9.05 -2.23 -1.94
C ILE A 29 10.42 -1.72 -2.41
N THR A 30 11.12 -0.98 -1.54
CA THR A 30 12.40 -0.33 -1.87
C THR A 30 13.63 -1.14 -1.45
N GLY A 31 13.47 -2.05 -0.48
CA GLY A 31 14.60 -2.65 0.23
C GLY A 31 15.27 -1.69 1.22
N TYR A 32 16.48 -2.03 1.67
CA TYR A 32 17.27 -1.21 2.59
C TYR A 32 17.77 0.08 1.90
N THR A 33 17.40 1.24 2.44
CA THR A 33 17.72 2.56 1.87
C THR A 33 18.97 3.22 2.46
N GLY A 34 19.45 2.75 3.62
CA GLY A 34 20.63 3.30 4.30
C GLY A 34 20.41 4.57 5.12
N THR A 35 19.17 5.10 5.20
CA THR A 35 18.83 6.27 6.02
C THR A 35 17.32 6.34 6.27
N ASN A 36 16.91 7.19 7.22
CA ASN A 36 15.51 7.53 7.50
C ASN A 36 15.35 9.06 7.56
N VAL A 37 14.46 9.61 6.73
CA VAL A 37 14.17 11.05 6.65
C VAL A 37 12.66 11.33 6.75
N ASN A 38 11.92 10.47 7.45
CA ASN A 38 10.45 10.43 7.50
C ASN A 38 9.79 10.09 6.14
N ASP A 39 8.49 10.38 6.03
CA ASP A 39 7.62 9.99 4.92
C ASP A 39 7.43 11.10 3.88
N VAL A 40 7.16 10.70 2.64
CA VAL A 40 6.76 11.60 1.55
C VAL A 40 5.58 11.02 0.79
N PHE A 41 4.62 11.88 0.42
CA PHE A 41 3.50 11.53 -0.44
C PHE A 41 3.55 12.36 -1.73
N LEU A 42 3.44 11.70 -2.88
CA LEU A 42 3.47 12.32 -4.20
C LEU A 42 2.12 12.15 -4.88
N ALA A 43 1.47 13.27 -5.23
CA ALA A 43 0.27 13.30 -6.06
C ALA A 43 0.59 13.96 -7.40
N LEU A 44 0.36 13.24 -8.49
CA LEU A 44 0.55 13.73 -9.86
C LEU A 44 -0.82 14.07 -10.45
N ILE A 45 -0.98 15.31 -10.94
CA ILE A 45 -2.19 15.80 -11.59
C ILE A 45 -1.80 16.20 -13.02
N ARG A 46 -2.63 15.84 -14.00
CA ARG A 46 -2.38 16.15 -15.41
C ARG A 46 -2.75 17.59 -15.75
#